data_AF-A0A2K8P946-F1
#
_entry.id   AF-A0A2K8P946-F1
#
_cell.length_a   1.000
_cell.length_b   1.000
_cell.length_c   1.000
_cell.angle_alpha   90.00
_cell.angle_beta   90.00
_cell.angle_gamma   90.00
#
_symmetry.space_group_name_H-M   'P 1'
#
loop_
_entity.id
_entity.type
_entity.pdbx_description
1 polymer ?
#
loop_
_entity_poly.entity_id
_entity_poly.type
_entity_poly.pdbx_seq_one_letter_code
_entity_poly.pdbx_strand_id
1 'polypeptide(L)'
;MGTENPHEATAAYVLDALAEPERAAFEAHLETCPDCAREVREFAATAALLGAAAAVEPPPALRGAVLRRIRELPAGAEPEPGAARGAGPETEPAPEPEPGPARHRAPRHRAWSRWALAACLAVAAGLGGVAAWQYQRADTARQQARAAEAREAALAGVLSAPDARLASGRIPDGGTGTVVLSRERDGAVFVPSGMAAPPAGRVYQLWFAGPGGMRPAGLMDPARPGAPALLAGPVGGATGVGVTVEPEGGSAAPTTAPLVLLVLPGARTA
;
A
#
# COMPACT_ATOMS: atom_id res chain seq x y z
N MET A 1 -11.08 31.99 24.42
CA MET A 1 -9.80 32.19 23.71
C MET A 1 -9.03 30.90 23.89
N GLY A 2 -9.21 29.95 22.96
CA GLY A 2 -8.66 28.60 23.08
C GLY A 2 -7.18 28.63 22.76
N THR A 3 -6.37 27.99 23.59
CA THR A 3 -4.97 27.68 23.27
C THR A 3 -4.97 26.62 22.17
N GLU A 4 -5.05 27.03 20.91
CA GLU A 4 -4.88 26.13 19.79
C GLU A 4 -3.44 25.60 19.81
N ASN A 5 -3.31 24.28 19.72
CA ASN A 5 -2.02 23.60 19.69
C ASN A 5 -1.32 23.97 18.38
N PRO A 6 -0.15 24.67 18.40
CA PRO A 6 0.51 25.12 17.18
C PRO A 6 0.89 23.96 16.25
N HIS A 7 1.07 22.74 16.78
CA HIS A 7 1.37 21.56 15.98
C HIS A 7 0.21 21.10 15.08
N GLU A 8 -1.03 21.54 15.32
CA GLU A 8 -2.20 21.16 14.51
C GLU A 8 -2.46 22.14 13.35
N ALA A 9 -1.73 23.26 13.30
CA ALA A 9 -1.94 24.33 12.34
C ALA A 9 -1.15 24.17 11.02
N THR A 10 -0.30 23.15 10.89
CA THR A 10 0.62 22.96 9.76
C THR A 10 -0.10 22.85 8.41
N ALA A 11 -1.18 22.06 8.33
CA ALA A 11 -1.98 21.93 7.11
C ALA A 11 -2.76 23.21 6.77
N ALA A 12 -3.32 23.88 7.77
CA ALA A 12 -4.06 25.14 7.58
C ALA A 12 -3.12 26.28 7.14
N TYR A 13 -1.89 26.33 7.67
CA TYR A 13 -0.86 27.27 7.25
C TYR A 13 -0.49 27.09 5.77
N VAL A 14 -0.18 25.85 5.35
CA VAL A 14 0.22 25.54 3.96
C VAL A 14 -0.88 25.88 2.94
N LEU A 15 -2.15 25.74 3.34
CA LEU A 15 -3.30 26.05 2.49
C LEU A 15 -3.76 27.51 2.58
N ASP A 16 -2.98 28.37 3.24
CA ASP A 16 -3.28 29.79 3.42
C ASP A 16 -4.61 30.04 4.16
N ALA A 17 -5.00 29.12 5.06
CA ALA A 17 -6.29 29.10 5.73
C ALA A 17 -6.29 29.66 7.17
N LEU A 18 -5.14 30.10 7.68
CA LEU A 18 -5.03 30.75 8.99
C LEU A 18 -5.37 32.24 8.91
N ALA A 19 -6.04 32.74 9.95
CA ALA A 19 -6.21 34.19 10.11
C ALA A 19 -4.87 34.86 10.41
N GLU A 20 -4.72 36.15 10.07
CA GLU A 20 -3.48 36.89 10.25
C GLU A 20 -2.81 36.76 11.64
N PRO A 21 -3.52 36.88 12.77
CA PRO A 21 -2.88 36.70 14.09
C PRO A 21 -2.44 35.26 14.37
N GLU A 22 -3.15 34.26 13.84
CA GLU A 22 -2.82 32.84 13.99
C GLU A 22 -1.62 32.46 13.12
N ARG A 23 -1.56 33.01 11.90
CA ARG A 23 -0.42 32.86 10.99
C ARG A 23 0.85 33.41 11.61
N ALA A 24 0.83 34.65 12.10
CA ALA A 24 2.00 35.27 12.72
C ALA A 24 2.49 34.46 13.94
N ALA A 25 1.57 33.95 14.76
CA ALA A 25 1.91 33.10 15.90
C ALA A 25 2.52 31.76 15.46
N PHE A 26 2.00 31.15 14.39
CA PHE A 26 2.53 29.90 13.85
C PHE A 26 3.90 30.09 13.17
N GLU A 27 4.12 31.20 12.47
CA GLU A 27 5.42 31.53 11.87
C GLU A 27 6.51 31.71 12.91
N ALA A 28 6.22 32.39 14.03
CA ALA A 28 7.14 32.47 15.16
C ALA A 28 7.45 31.08 15.76
N HIS A 29 6.48 30.17 15.77
CA HIS A 29 6.71 28.78 16.21
C HIS A 29 7.63 28.01 15.24
N LEU A 30 7.51 28.22 13.93
CA LEU A 30 8.35 27.55 12.93
C LEU A 30 9.84 27.87 13.07
N GLU A 31 10.19 29.04 13.62
CA GLU A 31 11.59 29.40 13.90
C GLU A 31 12.24 28.49 14.95
N THR A 32 11.44 27.85 15.82
CA THR A 32 11.92 27.08 16.97
C THR A 32 11.58 25.60 16.93
N CYS A 33 10.73 25.15 15.99
CA CYS A 33 10.30 23.76 15.88
C CYS A 33 10.70 23.11 14.53
N PRO A 34 11.79 22.30 14.49
CA PRO A 34 12.26 21.67 13.25
C PRO A 34 11.28 20.62 12.71
N ASP A 35 10.48 19.99 13.56
CA ASP A 35 9.49 18.99 13.14
C ASP A 35 8.32 19.64 12.40
N CYS A 36 7.76 20.73 12.91
CA CYS A 36 6.74 21.51 12.21
C CYS A 36 7.28 22.10 10.91
N ALA A 37 8.53 22.58 10.88
CA ALA A 37 9.16 23.06 9.66
C ALA A 37 9.31 21.93 8.60
N ARG A 38 9.61 20.70 9.03
CA ARG A 38 9.64 19.53 8.13
C ARG A 38 8.25 19.19 7.60
N GLU A 39 7.25 19.15 8.47
CA GLU A 39 5.87 18.82 8.09
C GLU A 39 5.29 19.86 7.12
N VAL A 40 5.54 21.16 7.35
CA VAL A 40 5.15 22.23 6.41
C VAL A 40 5.78 22.02 5.03
N ARG A 41 7.06 21.61 4.94
CA ARG A 41 7.69 21.32 3.63
C ARG A 41 7.04 20.13 2.93
N GLU A 42 6.72 19.07 3.67
CA GLU A 42 6.08 17.85 3.12
C GLU A 42 4.66 18.15 2.62
N PHE A 43 3.88 18.90 3.40
CA PHE A 43 2.55 19.35 2.98
C PHE A 43 2.61 20.36 1.82
N ALA A 44 3.55 21.31 1.82
CA ALA A 44 3.71 22.25 0.71
C ALA A 44 4.07 21.53 -0.60
N ALA A 45 4.93 20.51 -0.55
CA ALA A 45 5.22 19.68 -1.72
C ALA A 45 3.97 18.96 -2.25
N THR A 46 3.14 18.43 -1.36
CA THR A 46 1.87 17.79 -1.72
C THR A 46 0.89 18.79 -2.32
N ALA A 47 0.74 19.97 -1.70
CA ALA A 47 -0.10 21.05 -2.21
C ALA A 47 0.35 21.54 -3.59
N ALA A 48 1.66 21.63 -3.83
CA ALA A 48 2.20 21.99 -5.14
C ALA A 48 1.86 20.95 -6.22
N LEU A 49 1.93 19.65 -5.92
CA LEU A 49 1.53 18.59 -6.85
C LEU A 49 0.03 18.69 -7.19
N LEU A 50 -0.82 18.94 -6.20
CA LEU A 50 -2.26 19.15 -6.41
C LEU A 50 -2.52 20.41 -7.23
N GLY A 51 -1.81 21.50 -6.95
CA GLY A 51 -1.88 22.75 -7.70
C GLY A 51 -1.47 22.58 -9.17
N ALA A 52 -0.41 21.81 -9.43
CA ALA A 52 0.04 21.50 -10.78
C ALA A 52 -0.99 20.65 -11.55
N ALA A 53 -1.62 19.67 -10.89
CA ALA A 53 -2.66 18.85 -11.49
C ALA A 53 -3.93 19.65 -11.84
N ALA A 54 -4.23 20.71 -11.08
CA ALA A 54 -5.38 21.58 -11.29
C ALA A 54 -5.05 22.85 -12.12
N ALA A 55 -3.81 23.00 -12.56
CA ALA A 55 -3.38 24.21 -13.26
C ALA A 55 -4.08 24.35 -14.63
N VAL A 56 -4.49 25.58 -14.94
CA VAL A 56 -5.04 25.95 -16.24
C VAL A 56 -4.02 26.83 -16.95
N GLU A 57 -3.87 26.64 -18.26
CA GLU A 57 -2.96 27.45 -19.07
C GLU A 57 -3.34 28.94 -18.97
N PRO A 58 -2.45 29.80 -18.44
CA PRO A 58 -2.73 31.22 -18.34
C PRO A 58 -2.68 31.88 -19.73
N PRO A 59 -3.38 33.01 -19.94
CA PRO A 59 -3.28 33.77 -21.18
C PRO A 59 -1.81 34.13 -21.48
N PRO A 60 -1.35 34.02 -22.75
CA PRO A 60 0.06 34.20 -23.10
C PRO A 60 0.60 35.61 -22.78
N ALA A 61 -0.28 36.61 -22.72
CA ALA A 61 0.05 37.98 -22.35
C ALA A 61 0.36 38.16 -20.85
N LEU A 62 -0.11 37.24 -19.98
CA LEU A 62 -0.03 37.39 -18.53
C LEU A 62 1.41 37.43 -18.03
N ARG A 63 2.29 36.59 -18.59
CA ARG A 63 3.71 36.58 -18.25
C ARG A 63 4.37 37.93 -18.50
N GLY A 64 4.10 38.55 -19.65
CA GLY A 64 4.63 39.86 -19.99
C GLY A 64 4.10 40.96 -19.07
N ALA A 65 2.81 40.91 -18.72
CA ALA A 65 2.17 41.85 -17.82
C ALA A 65 2.77 41.79 -16.40
N VAL A 66 2.97 40.58 -15.86
CA VAL A 66 3.57 40.37 -14.54
C VAL A 66 5.02 40.85 -14.51
N LEU A 67 5.83 40.46 -15.50
CA LEU A 67 7.24 40.87 -15.56
C LEU A 67 7.41 42.38 -15.69
N ARG A 68 6.53 43.05 -16.44
CA ARG A 68 6.50 44.52 -16.50
C ARG A 68 6.14 45.11 -15.14
N ARG A 69 5.11 44.59 -14.47
CA ARG A 69 4.70 45.09 -13.15
C ARG A 69 5.79 44.94 -12.10
N ILE A 70 6.53 43.82 -12.12
CA ILE A 70 7.68 43.60 -11.21
C ILE A 70 8.77 44.67 -11.43
N ARG A 71 9.06 45.07 -12.68
CA ARG A 71 10.05 46.12 -12.97
C ARG A 71 9.61 47.52 -12.54
N GLU A 72 8.30 47.74 -12.49
CA GLU A 72 7.71 49.02 -12.10
C GLU A 72 7.53 49.15 -10.58
N LEU A 73 7.75 48.09 -9.80
CA LEU A 73 7.74 48.16 -8.34
C LEU A 73 8.98 48.93 -7.88
N PRO A 74 8.82 50.05 -7.14
CA PRO A 74 9.94 50.73 -6.51
C PRO A 74 10.63 49.76 -5.52
N ALA A 75 11.96 49.68 -5.57
CA ALA A 75 12.72 48.95 -4.57
C ALA A 75 12.47 49.60 -3.19
N GLY A 76 11.68 48.91 -2.34
CA GLY A 76 11.34 49.36 -0.99
C GLY A 76 9.86 49.66 -0.74
N ALA A 77 8.95 49.41 -1.69
CA ALA A 77 7.52 49.47 -1.41
C ALA A 77 7.06 48.21 -0.65
N GLU A 78 6.94 48.28 0.66
CA GLU A 78 6.15 47.30 1.42
C GLU A 78 4.68 47.39 0.94
N PRO A 79 4.02 46.24 0.68
CA PRO A 79 2.64 46.26 0.24
C PRO A 79 1.72 46.72 1.37
N GLU A 80 1.25 47.97 1.29
CA GLU A 80 0.09 48.42 2.07
C GLU A 80 -1.13 47.52 1.75
N PRO A 81 -1.79 46.91 2.74
CA PRO A 81 -2.90 46.01 2.50
C PRO A 81 -4.13 46.82 2.06
N GLY A 82 -4.46 46.78 0.76
CA GLY A 82 -5.81 47.14 0.27
C GLY A 82 -5.93 47.86 -1.07
N ALA A 83 -4.84 48.27 -1.72
CA ALA A 83 -4.92 49.17 -2.89
C ALA A 83 -4.95 48.44 -4.26
N ALA A 84 -5.86 47.48 -4.44
CA ALA A 84 -6.17 46.92 -5.76
C ALA A 84 -7.68 47.00 -6.05
N ARG A 85 -8.20 48.23 -6.20
CA ARG A 85 -9.45 48.50 -6.92
C ARG A 85 -9.17 49.60 -7.93
N GLY A 86 -9.30 49.24 -9.20
CA GLY A 86 -8.86 50.03 -10.34
C GLY A 86 -9.59 51.37 -10.49
N ALA A 87 -8.82 52.36 -10.94
CA ALA A 87 -9.28 53.62 -11.45
C ALA A 87 -9.93 53.46 -12.83
N GLY A 88 -11.15 54.01 -12.99
CA GLY A 88 -11.79 54.34 -14.26
C GLY A 88 -12.02 55.85 -14.34
N PRO A 89 -12.31 56.44 -15.52
CA PRO A 89 -12.14 57.87 -15.77
C PRO A 89 -13.19 58.75 -15.08
N GLU A 90 -12.74 59.94 -14.67
CA GLU A 90 -13.52 61.07 -14.15
C GLU A 90 -14.75 61.39 -15.01
N THR A 91 -15.90 61.56 -14.34
CA THR A 91 -17.05 62.31 -14.84
C THR A 91 -17.52 63.19 -13.68
N GLU A 92 -17.59 64.50 -13.93
CA GLU A 92 -18.02 65.54 -12.96
C GLU A 92 -19.45 65.31 -12.40
N PRO A 93 -19.78 65.91 -11.23
CA PRO A 93 -20.86 65.45 -10.36
C PRO A 93 -22.21 66.14 -10.61
N ALA A 94 -23.29 65.38 -10.42
CA ALA A 94 -24.68 65.87 -10.33
C ALA A 94 -25.40 65.16 -9.16
N PRO A 95 -26.47 65.76 -8.57
CA PRO A 95 -26.64 65.90 -7.12
C PRO A 95 -27.11 64.63 -6.40
N GLU A 96 -26.75 64.56 -5.12
CA GLU A 96 -27.06 63.48 -4.17
C GLU A 96 -28.58 63.27 -3.98
N PRO A 97 -29.07 62.02 -4.03
CA PRO A 97 -30.34 61.65 -3.44
C PRO A 97 -30.17 61.04 -2.04
N GLU A 98 -31.00 61.51 -1.13
CA GLU A 98 -31.25 61.09 0.25
C GLU A 98 -31.23 59.56 0.51
N PRO A 99 -30.86 59.11 1.74
CA PRO A 99 -30.65 57.71 2.06
C PRO A 99 -31.97 56.92 2.21
N GLY A 100 -32.28 56.10 1.21
CA GLY A 100 -33.30 55.05 1.30
C GLY A 100 -32.81 53.79 2.03
N PRO A 101 -33.70 53.00 2.65
CA PRO A 101 -33.32 51.89 3.52
C PRO A 101 -32.61 50.77 2.74
N ALA A 102 -31.47 50.35 3.27
CA ALA A 102 -30.63 49.27 2.76
C ALA A 102 -31.42 47.96 2.65
N ARG A 103 -31.87 47.65 1.43
CA ARG A 103 -32.33 46.30 1.09
C ARG A 103 -31.10 45.41 1.01
N HIS A 104 -30.84 44.66 2.07
CA HIS A 104 -29.89 43.54 2.07
C HIS A 104 -30.29 42.55 0.96
N ARG A 105 -29.63 42.65 -0.20
CA ARG A 105 -29.63 41.57 -1.18
C ARG A 105 -28.77 40.44 -0.61
N ALA A 106 -29.42 39.48 0.05
CA ALA A 106 -28.80 38.20 0.37
C ALA A 106 -28.31 37.55 -0.94
N PRO A 107 -27.04 37.12 -1.03
CA PRO A 107 -26.51 36.62 -2.29
C PRO A 107 -27.00 35.20 -2.53
N ARG A 108 -27.61 34.98 -3.70
CA ARG A 108 -27.97 33.66 -4.24
C ARG A 108 -26.75 32.74 -4.48
N HIS A 109 -25.53 33.20 -4.21
CA HIS A 109 -24.28 32.42 -4.33
C HIS A 109 -24.08 31.36 -3.23
N ARG A 110 -24.81 31.42 -2.11
CA ARG A 110 -24.69 30.44 -1.01
C ARG A 110 -25.17 29.03 -1.37
N ALA A 111 -26.03 28.91 -2.38
CA ALA A 111 -26.52 27.60 -2.82
C ALA A 111 -25.50 26.91 -3.74
N TRP A 112 -24.88 27.65 -4.69
CA TRP A 112 -23.88 27.10 -5.60
C TRP A 112 -22.53 26.83 -4.93
N SER A 113 -22.17 27.60 -3.89
CA SER A 113 -20.95 27.34 -3.11
C SER A 113 -21.01 26.01 -2.34
N ARG A 114 -22.22 25.55 -1.95
CA ARG A 114 -22.41 24.25 -1.29
C ARG A 114 -22.23 23.09 -2.26
N TRP A 115 -22.72 23.22 -3.50
CA TRP A 115 -22.52 22.21 -4.54
C TRP A 115 -21.07 22.15 -5.03
N ALA A 116 -20.39 23.30 -5.14
CA ALA A 116 -18.96 23.36 -5.47
C ALA A 116 -18.09 22.70 -4.37
N LEU A 117 -18.35 23.00 -3.10
CA LEU A 117 -17.65 22.36 -1.98
C LEU A 117 -17.90 20.84 -1.93
N ALA A 118 -19.16 20.41 -2.12
CA ALA A 118 -19.51 19.00 -2.18
C ALA A 118 -18.81 18.28 -3.36
N ALA A 119 -18.71 18.92 -4.52
CA ALA A 119 -17.97 18.39 -5.67
C ALA A 119 -16.46 18.26 -5.38
N CYS A 120 -15.84 19.26 -4.76
CA CYS A 120 -14.42 19.19 -4.39
C CYS A 120 -14.15 18.10 -3.35
N LEU A 121 -15.00 17.96 -2.33
CA LEU A 121 -14.89 16.87 -1.35
C LEU A 121 -15.08 15.50 -1.98
N ALA A 122 -16.01 15.36 -2.93
CA ALA A 122 -16.21 14.11 -3.67
C ALA A 122 -14.99 13.76 -4.54
N VAL A 123 -14.37 14.75 -5.21
CA VAL A 123 -13.14 14.54 -5.99
C VAL A 123 -11.97 14.21 -5.07
N ALA A 124 -11.78 14.91 -3.95
CA ALA A 124 -10.72 14.64 -2.99
C ALA A 124 -10.88 13.24 -2.35
N ALA A 125 -12.10 12.85 -1.99
CA ALA A 125 -12.39 11.50 -1.51
C ALA A 125 -12.16 10.44 -2.60
N GLY A 126 -12.53 10.72 -3.85
CA GLY A 126 -12.27 9.85 -4.99
C GLY A 126 -10.78 9.66 -5.26
N LEU A 127 -10.00 10.74 -5.30
CA LEU A 127 -8.56 10.70 -5.50
C LEU A 127 -7.82 10.06 -4.32
N GLY A 128 -8.20 10.40 -3.09
CA GLY A 128 -7.67 9.78 -1.87
C GLY A 128 -7.98 8.28 -1.82
N GLY A 129 -9.19 7.88 -2.23
CA GLY A 129 -9.59 6.48 -2.36
C GLY A 129 -8.76 5.74 -3.41
N VAL A 130 -8.51 6.34 -4.59
CA VAL A 130 -7.67 5.75 -5.64
C VAL A 130 -6.22 5.64 -5.20
N ALA A 131 -5.65 6.67 -4.58
CA ALA A 131 -4.28 6.66 -4.07
C ALA A 131 -4.10 5.61 -2.97
N ALA A 132 -5.03 5.53 -2.01
CA ALA A 132 -5.03 4.50 -0.97
C ALA A 132 -5.16 3.09 -1.57
N TRP A 133 -6.04 2.90 -2.55
CA TRP A 133 -6.22 1.62 -3.23
C TRP A 133 -4.96 1.20 -4.01
N GLN A 134 -4.31 2.14 -4.72
CA GLN A 134 -3.05 1.88 -5.42
C GLN A 134 -1.92 1.55 -4.44
N TYR A 135 -1.83 2.27 -3.32
CA TYR A 135 -0.84 2.01 -2.28
C TYR A 135 -1.04 0.62 -1.66
N GLN A 136 -2.29 0.27 -1.30
CA GLN A 136 -2.63 -1.04 -0.77
C GLN A 136 -2.32 -2.16 -1.77
N ARG A 137 -2.62 -1.95 -3.06
CA ARG A 137 -2.31 -2.92 -4.11
C ARG A 137 -0.81 -3.10 -4.31
N ALA A 138 -0.03 -2.02 -4.27
CA ALA A 138 1.43 -2.08 -4.36
C ALA A 138 2.04 -2.76 -3.13
N ASP A 139 1.55 -2.48 -1.92
CA ASP A 139 2.01 -3.13 -0.70
C ASP A 139 1.69 -4.63 -0.72
N THR A 140 0.46 -5.00 -1.10
CA THR A 140 0.04 -6.39 -1.24
C THR A 140 0.91 -7.13 -2.25
N ALA A 141 1.19 -6.53 -3.41
CA ALA A 141 2.07 -7.12 -4.42
C ALA A 141 3.51 -7.31 -3.90
N ARG A 142 4.06 -6.35 -3.15
CA ARG A 142 5.39 -6.47 -2.52
C ARG A 142 5.42 -7.56 -1.45
N GLN A 143 4.38 -7.66 -0.63
CA GLN A 143 4.26 -8.71 0.38
C GLN A 143 4.21 -10.10 -0.26
N GLN A 144 3.44 -10.25 -1.34
CA GLN A 144 3.38 -11.50 -2.11
C GLN A 144 4.74 -11.86 -2.73
N ALA A 145 5.45 -10.89 -3.31
CA ALA A 145 6.79 -11.10 -3.87
C ALA A 145 7.80 -11.56 -2.80
N ARG A 146 7.86 -10.86 -1.65
CA ARG A 146 8.73 -11.25 -0.52
C ARG A 146 8.41 -12.64 0.01
N ALA A 147 7.12 -12.98 0.09
CA ALA A 147 6.68 -14.31 0.53
C ALA A 147 7.09 -15.41 -0.47
N ALA A 148 7.01 -15.14 -1.78
CA ALA A 148 7.48 -16.05 -2.81
C ALA A 148 9.00 -16.23 -2.75
N GLU A 149 9.77 -15.14 -2.67
CA GLU A 149 11.22 -15.15 -2.53
C GLU A 149 11.66 -15.92 -1.28
N ALA A 150 11.01 -15.70 -0.13
CA ALA A 150 11.31 -16.42 1.10
C ALA A 150 11.04 -17.93 0.99
N ARG A 151 9.97 -18.32 0.29
CA ARG A 151 9.65 -19.74 0.03
C ARG A 151 10.70 -20.38 -0.89
N GLU A 152 11.11 -19.68 -1.94
CA GLU A 152 12.16 -20.16 -2.84
C GLU A 152 13.51 -20.29 -2.13
N ALA A 153 13.87 -19.31 -1.30
CA ALA A 153 15.08 -19.37 -0.49
C ALA A 153 15.05 -20.52 0.52
N ALA A 154 13.90 -20.80 1.14
CA ALA A 154 13.73 -21.94 2.05
C ALA A 154 13.85 -23.28 1.30
N LEU A 155 13.21 -23.41 0.13
CA LEU A 155 13.32 -24.58 -0.74
C LEU A 155 14.78 -24.83 -1.13
N ALA A 156 15.45 -23.83 -1.68
CA ALA A 156 16.85 -23.90 -2.08
C ALA A 156 17.76 -24.19 -0.88
N GLY A 157 17.47 -23.60 0.27
CA GLY A 157 18.22 -23.79 1.51
C GLY A 157 18.18 -25.23 2.01
N VAL A 158 17.05 -25.93 1.89
CA VAL A 158 16.96 -27.36 2.22
C VAL A 158 17.66 -28.22 1.17
N LEU A 159 17.44 -27.95 -0.11
CA LEU A 159 18.02 -28.75 -1.21
C LEU A 159 19.54 -28.68 -1.28
N SER A 160 20.13 -27.54 -0.89
CA SER A 160 21.58 -27.29 -0.90
C SER A 160 22.24 -27.46 0.47
N ALA A 161 21.50 -27.85 1.50
CA ALA A 161 22.05 -27.98 2.84
C ALA A 161 23.15 -29.07 2.89
N PRO A 162 24.28 -28.84 3.59
CA PRO A 162 25.34 -29.84 3.72
C PRO A 162 24.88 -31.15 4.38
N ASP A 163 23.89 -31.06 5.28
CA ASP A 163 23.29 -32.20 5.96
C ASP A 163 22.12 -32.84 5.20
N ALA A 164 21.81 -32.37 3.98
CA ALA A 164 20.69 -32.85 3.19
C ALA A 164 20.80 -34.37 2.94
N ARG A 165 19.77 -35.10 3.36
CA ARG A 165 19.64 -36.55 3.12
C ARG A 165 18.43 -36.83 2.26
N LEU A 166 18.56 -37.80 1.36
CA LEU A 166 17.51 -38.19 0.43
C LEU A 166 16.89 -39.53 0.82
N ALA A 167 15.57 -39.65 0.68
CA ALA A 167 14.84 -40.90 0.70
C ALA A 167 13.88 -40.95 -0.49
N SER A 168 13.91 -42.05 -1.24
CA SER A 168 13.10 -42.20 -2.46
C SER A 168 12.26 -43.46 -2.41
N GLY A 169 11.13 -43.43 -3.10
CA GLY A 169 10.21 -44.57 -3.20
C GLY A 169 9.33 -44.47 -4.43
N ARG A 170 8.93 -45.64 -4.94
CA ARG A 170 8.03 -45.72 -6.10
C ARG A 170 6.60 -45.45 -5.67
N ILE A 171 5.88 -44.78 -6.55
CA ILE A 171 4.46 -44.47 -6.37
C ILE A 171 3.66 -45.44 -7.26
N PRO A 172 2.60 -46.07 -6.73
CA PRO A 172 1.68 -46.87 -7.53
C PRO A 172 1.15 -46.09 -8.73
N ASP A 173 0.99 -46.77 -9.86
CA ASP A 173 0.52 -46.18 -11.12
C ASP A 173 1.47 -45.18 -11.80
N GLY A 174 2.69 -45.00 -11.26
CA GLY A 174 3.82 -44.39 -11.97
C GLY A 174 4.66 -43.43 -11.14
N GLY A 175 5.90 -43.22 -11.60
CA GLY A 175 6.79 -42.22 -11.05
C GLY A 175 7.54 -42.61 -9.78
N THR A 176 8.21 -41.63 -9.19
CA THR A 176 9.01 -41.74 -7.97
C THR A 176 8.84 -40.46 -7.16
N GLY A 177 8.63 -40.62 -5.87
CA GLY A 177 8.71 -39.52 -4.91
C GLY A 177 10.08 -39.55 -4.23
N THR A 178 10.76 -38.42 -4.18
CA THR A 178 11.99 -38.24 -3.41
C THR A 178 11.79 -37.17 -2.36
N VAL A 179 12.19 -37.44 -1.12
CA VAL A 179 12.22 -36.45 -0.05
C VAL A 179 13.66 -36.09 0.23
N VAL A 180 13.94 -34.79 0.20
CA VAL A 180 15.19 -34.21 0.67
C VAL A 180 14.94 -33.60 2.04
N LEU A 181 15.68 -34.04 3.05
CA LEU A 181 15.54 -33.62 4.43
C LEU A 181 16.83 -32.95 4.90
N SER A 182 16.70 -31.77 5.52
CA SER A 182 17.75 -31.16 6.33
C SER A 182 17.21 -30.95 7.75
N ARG A 183 17.91 -31.53 8.74
CA ARG A 183 17.53 -31.35 10.15
C ARG A 183 18.08 -30.04 10.70
N GLU A 184 19.22 -29.57 10.20
CA GLU A 184 19.77 -28.27 10.57
C GLU A 184 18.88 -27.11 10.10
N ARG A 185 18.19 -27.28 8.96
CA ARG A 185 17.20 -26.32 8.46
C ARG A 185 15.77 -26.60 8.93
N ASP A 186 15.57 -27.66 9.73
CA ASP A 186 14.26 -28.18 10.13
C ASP A 186 13.24 -28.22 8.98
N GLY A 187 13.69 -28.68 7.81
CA GLY A 187 12.95 -28.56 6.57
C GLY A 187 13.02 -29.82 5.71
N ALA A 188 11.94 -30.09 4.99
CA ALA A 188 11.84 -31.19 4.05
C ALA A 188 11.24 -30.72 2.72
N VAL A 189 11.73 -31.26 1.61
CA VAL A 189 11.26 -30.98 0.26
C VAL A 189 10.89 -32.29 -0.42
N PHE A 190 9.68 -32.37 -0.95
CA PHE A 190 9.26 -33.46 -1.81
C PHE A 190 9.52 -33.10 -3.28
N VAL A 191 10.21 -33.98 -3.99
CA VAL A 191 10.56 -33.86 -5.40
C VAL A 191 9.87 -35.01 -6.15
N PRO A 192 8.76 -34.74 -6.86
CA PRO A 192 8.11 -35.73 -7.70
C PRO A 192 8.87 -35.94 -9.00
N SER A 193 8.82 -37.16 -9.53
CA SER A 193 9.30 -37.49 -10.87
C SER A 193 8.34 -38.44 -11.55
N GLY A 194 7.78 -38.06 -12.71
CA GLY A 194 6.93 -38.93 -13.52
C GLY A 194 5.64 -39.40 -12.84
N MET A 195 5.14 -38.67 -11.84
CA MET A 195 3.85 -38.96 -11.21
C MET A 195 2.70 -38.60 -12.14
N ALA A 196 1.66 -39.43 -12.17
CA ALA A 196 0.42 -39.11 -12.87
C ALA A 196 -0.25 -37.86 -12.27
N ALA A 197 -1.10 -37.20 -13.04
CA ALA A 197 -1.95 -36.13 -12.49
C ALA A 197 -3.00 -36.74 -11.53
N PRO A 198 -3.36 -36.05 -10.43
CA PRO A 198 -4.43 -36.52 -9.57
C PRO A 198 -5.76 -36.53 -10.33
N PRO A 199 -6.72 -37.41 -9.96
CA PRO A 199 -8.06 -37.40 -10.54
C PRO A 199 -8.74 -36.03 -10.42
N ALA A 200 -9.73 -35.75 -11.28
CA ALA A 200 -10.49 -34.51 -11.21
C ALA A 200 -11.14 -34.30 -9.81
N GLY A 201 -11.03 -33.08 -9.29
CA GLY A 201 -11.51 -32.73 -7.93
C GLY A 201 -10.67 -33.32 -6.79
N ARG A 202 -9.48 -33.85 -7.08
CA ARG A 202 -8.54 -34.39 -6.10
C ARG A 202 -7.19 -33.67 -6.18
N VAL A 203 -6.44 -33.75 -5.10
CA VAL A 203 -5.08 -33.20 -4.97
C VAL A 203 -4.17 -34.20 -4.26
N TYR A 204 -2.88 -34.18 -4.57
CA TYR A 204 -1.92 -34.90 -3.74
C TYR A 204 -1.61 -34.09 -2.49
N GLN A 205 -1.75 -34.72 -1.33
CA GLN A 205 -1.41 -34.12 -0.05
C GLN A 205 -0.17 -34.81 0.54
N LEU A 206 0.74 -33.98 1.04
CA LEU A 206 1.95 -34.39 1.73
C LEU A 206 1.69 -34.43 3.24
N TRP A 207 2.31 -35.38 3.91
CA TRP A 207 2.14 -35.59 5.35
C TRP A 207 3.47 -35.87 6.03
N PHE A 208 3.65 -35.33 7.23
CA PHE A 208 4.67 -35.84 8.16
C PHE A 208 4.08 -37.01 8.94
N ALA A 209 4.66 -38.19 8.79
CA ALA A 209 4.31 -39.39 9.55
C ALA A 209 5.15 -39.48 10.83
N GLY A 210 4.53 -39.91 11.93
CA GLY A 210 5.19 -40.16 13.20
C GLY A 210 4.34 -41.02 14.14
N PRO A 211 4.75 -41.19 15.41
CA PRO A 211 4.05 -42.04 16.38
C PRO A 211 2.59 -41.64 16.62
N GLY A 212 2.27 -40.34 16.51
CA GLY A 212 0.93 -39.80 16.66
C GLY A 212 0.07 -39.81 15.39
N GLY A 213 0.52 -40.49 14.33
CA GLY A 213 -0.16 -40.53 13.04
C GLY A 213 0.44 -39.57 12.01
N MET A 214 -0.37 -39.18 11.02
CA MET A 214 0.05 -38.35 9.89
C MET A 214 -0.49 -36.93 10.04
N ARG A 215 0.42 -35.96 10.10
CA ARG A 215 0.11 -34.53 10.17
C ARG A 215 0.18 -33.89 8.78
N PRO A 216 -0.79 -33.05 8.38
CA PRO A 216 -0.72 -32.32 7.12
C PRO A 216 0.59 -31.55 6.97
N ALA A 217 1.24 -31.68 5.82
CA ALA A 217 2.50 -31.01 5.50
C ALA A 217 2.43 -30.22 4.18
N GLY A 218 1.24 -30.00 3.64
CA GLY A 218 1.02 -29.18 2.45
C GLY A 218 0.41 -29.95 1.28
N LEU A 219 0.00 -29.19 0.26
CA LEU A 219 -0.61 -29.71 -0.96
C LEU A 219 0.36 -29.54 -2.12
N MET A 220 0.39 -30.52 -3.01
CA MET A 220 1.08 -30.35 -4.29
C MET A 220 0.23 -29.52 -5.24
N ASP A 221 0.90 -28.71 -6.05
CA ASP A 221 0.25 -27.86 -7.06
C ASP A 221 -0.23 -28.74 -8.23
N PRO A 222 -1.55 -28.94 -8.43
CA PRO A 222 -2.06 -29.77 -9.51
C PRO A 222 -1.77 -29.17 -10.90
N ALA A 223 -1.51 -27.84 -10.98
CA ALA A 223 -1.12 -27.19 -12.23
C ALA A 223 0.35 -27.45 -12.59
N ARG A 224 1.16 -27.90 -11.62
CA ARG A 224 2.59 -28.21 -11.80
C ARG A 224 2.94 -29.52 -11.08
N PRO A 225 2.44 -30.69 -11.55
CA PRO A 225 2.59 -31.97 -10.86
C PRO A 225 4.05 -32.43 -10.69
N GLY A 226 4.98 -31.89 -11.48
CA GLY A 226 6.42 -32.15 -11.38
C GLY A 226 7.21 -31.14 -10.54
N ALA A 227 6.59 -30.12 -9.97
CA ALA A 227 7.30 -29.10 -9.20
C ALA A 227 7.67 -29.63 -7.80
N PRO A 228 8.88 -29.33 -7.29
CA PRO A 228 9.22 -29.56 -5.90
C PRO A 228 8.28 -28.82 -4.96
N ALA A 229 7.91 -29.47 -3.86
CA ALA A 229 7.04 -28.91 -2.82
C ALA A 229 7.79 -28.89 -1.49
N LEU A 230 7.93 -27.70 -0.89
CA LEU A 230 8.41 -27.54 0.47
C LEU A 230 7.31 -27.99 1.44
N LEU A 231 7.65 -28.90 2.36
CA LEU A 231 6.71 -29.35 3.39
C LEU A 231 6.52 -28.26 4.45
N ALA A 232 5.27 -28.02 4.82
CA ALA A 232 4.88 -27.03 5.80
C ALA A 232 5.02 -27.56 7.24
N GLY A 233 5.59 -26.73 8.10
CA GLY A 233 5.79 -27.03 9.52
C GLY A 233 7.11 -27.76 9.80
N PRO A 234 7.45 -27.93 11.10
CA PRO A 234 8.71 -28.51 11.52
C PRO A 234 8.77 -30.00 11.18
N VAL A 235 9.96 -30.48 10.82
CA VAL A 235 10.23 -31.91 10.63
C VAL A 235 10.12 -32.62 11.97
N GLY A 236 10.79 -32.10 13.01
CA GLY A 236 10.72 -32.63 14.37
C GLY A 236 10.86 -34.17 14.47
N GLY A 237 10.00 -34.78 15.28
CA GLY A 237 9.94 -36.23 15.49
C GLY A 237 9.32 -37.05 14.35
N ALA A 238 9.19 -36.49 13.14
CA ALA A 238 8.71 -37.22 11.98
C ALA A 238 9.66 -38.39 11.65
N THR A 239 9.06 -39.56 11.43
CA THR A 239 9.74 -40.78 11.02
C THR A 239 9.59 -41.05 9.53
N GLY A 240 8.65 -40.37 8.86
CA GLY A 240 8.43 -40.51 7.44
C GLY A 240 7.69 -39.34 6.81
N VAL A 241 7.63 -39.35 5.48
CA VAL A 241 6.76 -38.47 4.68
C VAL A 241 5.83 -39.34 3.86
N GLY A 242 4.53 -39.08 3.95
CA GLY A 242 3.53 -39.77 3.16
C GLY A 242 2.93 -38.90 2.08
N VAL A 243 2.43 -39.54 1.03
CA VAL A 243 1.67 -38.90 -0.05
C VAL A 243 0.35 -39.63 -0.22
N THR A 244 -0.77 -38.92 -0.22
CA THR A 244 -2.12 -39.48 -0.41
C THR A 244 -2.87 -38.70 -1.48
N VAL A 245 -3.99 -39.26 -1.97
CA VAL A 245 -4.94 -38.57 -2.85
C VAL A 245 -6.08 -38.07 -2.00
N GLU A 246 -6.28 -36.76 -1.93
CA GLU A 246 -7.25 -36.13 -1.05
C GLU A 246 -8.26 -35.30 -1.86
N PRO A 247 -9.43 -34.97 -1.31
CA PRO A 247 -10.32 -33.98 -1.89
C PRO A 247 -9.61 -32.64 -2.12
N GLU A 248 -10.09 -31.86 -3.10
CA GLU A 248 -9.63 -30.48 -3.29
C GLU A 248 -9.66 -29.67 -1.98
N GLY A 249 -8.60 -28.91 -1.71
CA GLY A 249 -8.40 -28.21 -0.44
C GLY A 249 -7.70 -29.05 0.65
N GLY A 250 -7.54 -30.36 0.44
CA GLY A 250 -6.87 -31.28 1.36
C GLY A 250 -7.77 -31.80 2.47
N SER A 251 -7.15 -32.43 3.46
CA SER A 251 -7.82 -33.04 4.61
C SER A 251 -7.00 -32.87 5.88
N ALA A 252 -7.67 -32.95 7.05
CA ALA A 252 -7.01 -32.85 8.35
C ALA A 252 -6.29 -34.15 8.75
N ALA A 253 -6.77 -35.29 8.23
CA ALA A 253 -6.16 -36.60 8.33
C ALA A 253 -6.32 -37.32 6.97
N PRO A 254 -5.45 -38.30 6.65
CA PRO A 254 -5.56 -39.04 5.38
C PRO A 254 -6.94 -39.65 5.18
N THR A 255 -7.58 -39.41 4.03
CA THR A 255 -8.85 -40.06 3.67
C THR A 255 -8.65 -41.28 2.79
N THR A 256 -7.47 -41.40 2.16
CA THR A 256 -7.07 -42.55 1.36
C THR A 256 -5.83 -43.22 1.93
N ALA A 257 -5.59 -44.47 1.53
CA ALA A 257 -4.33 -45.13 1.85
C ALA A 257 -3.16 -44.35 1.21
N PRO A 258 -2.02 -44.18 1.92
CA PRO A 258 -0.85 -43.54 1.34
C PRO A 258 -0.39 -44.26 0.08
N LEU A 259 -0.23 -43.51 -1.01
CA LEU A 259 0.38 -43.99 -2.24
C LEU A 259 1.83 -44.39 -1.99
N VAL A 260 2.53 -43.60 -1.18
CA VAL A 260 3.87 -43.91 -0.72
C VAL A 260 4.08 -43.38 0.68
N LEU A 261 4.86 -44.10 1.47
CA LEU A 261 5.37 -43.67 2.76
C LEU A 261 6.90 -43.81 2.72
N LEU A 262 7.59 -42.67 2.69
CA LEU A 262 9.03 -42.57 2.61
C LEU A 262 9.60 -42.43 4.01
N VAL A 263 10.36 -43.43 4.48
CA VAL A 263 11.00 -43.39 5.79
C VAL A 263 12.13 -42.35 5.76
N LEU A 264 12.12 -41.42 6.71
CA LEU A 264 13.12 -40.36 6.78
C LEU A 264 14.45 -40.90 7.31
N PRO A 265 15.59 -40.46 6.75
CA PRO A 265 16.90 -40.85 7.24
C PRO A 265 17.11 -40.48 8.72
N GLY A 266 17.62 -41.43 9.51
CA GLY A 266 17.86 -41.26 10.94
C GLY A 266 16.62 -41.36 11.83
N ALA A 267 15.46 -41.74 11.29
CA ALA A 267 14.33 -42.15 12.11
C ALA A 267 14.71 -43.41 12.90
N ARG A 268 14.63 -43.34 14.23
CA ARG A 268 14.69 -44.56 15.05
C ARG A 268 13.37 -45.30 14.84
N THR A 269 13.42 -46.46 14.20
CA THR A 269 12.31 -47.41 14.26
C THR A 269 12.14 -47.82 15.71
N ALA A 270 11.03 -47.43 16.31
CA ALA A 270 10.58 -47.95 17.60
C ALA A 270 9.99 -49.35 17.39
#